data_AF-A0A654M0H2-F1
#
_entry.id   AF-A0A654M0H2-F1
#
_cell.length_a   1.000
_cell.length_b   1.000
_cell.length_c   1.000
_cell.angle_alpha   90.00
_cell.angle_beta   90.00
_cell.angle_gamma   90.00
#
_symmetry.space_group_name_H-M   'P 1'
#
loop_
_entity.id
_entity.type
_entity.pdbx_description
1 polymer ?
#
loop_
_entity_poly.entity_id
_entity_poly.type
_entity_poly.pdbx_seq_one_letter_code
_entity_poly.pdbx_strand_id
1 'polypeptide(L)'
;MHKMITFGFLTVLGFISIICPLIPQQINGLEIVSITLDDERKHSSDTGRIIYNGILDIKTNSSDLKGIEEGSGRVYISVAEDQIGVKFPLKVPDALNSNKMNVEDLNFRLDVNSVETSESSDLKIYHAYMRSSSDAKMGDKNIREAIVEQSDDGNKANLILILY
;
A
#
# COMPACT_ATOMS: atom_id res chain seq x y z
N MET A 1 5.91 1.55 -54.17
CA MET A 1 6.17 0.19 -53.68
C MET A 1 7.19 0.27 -52.54
N HIS A 2 6.98 -0.56 -51.52
CA HIS A 2 7.77 -0.77 -50.30
C HIS A 2 7.56 0.22 -49.15
N LYS A 3 6.70 -0.24 -48.23
CA LYS A 3 6.64 0.08 -46.80
C LYS A 3 7.97 -0.31 -46.12
N MET A 4 8.38 0.46 -45.12
CA MET A 4 9.00 -0.09 -43.91
C MET A 4 8.51 0.71 -42.70
N ILE A 5 7.72 0.02 -41.90
CA ILE A 5 7.37 0.30 -40.50
C ILE A 5 8.58 -0.11 -39.66
N THR A 6 8.85 0.55 -38.52
CA THR A 6 9.04 -0.10 -37.19
C THR A 6 9.61 0.88 -36.15
N PHE A 7 8.82 1.07 -35.08
CA PHE A 7 9.13 1.24 -33.64
C PHE A 7 10.24 2.21 -33.21
N GLY A 8 10.10 3.02 -32.17
CA GLY A 8 9.11 3.07 -31.12
C GLY A 8 9.70 3.91 -29.99
N PHE A 9 8.97 4.91 -29.52
CA PHE A 9 9.18 5.48 -28.20
C PHE A 9 7.80 5.87 -27.69
N LEU A 10 7.24 4.95 -26.92
CA LEU A 10 6.04 5.16 -26.13
C LEU A 10 6.45 6.06 -24.98
N THR A 11 6.40 7.38 -25.18
CA THR A 11 6.50 8.36 -24.10
C THR A 11 5.21 8.28 -23.29
N VAL A 12 5.18 7.37 -22.33
CA VAL A 12 4.11 7.32 -21.33
C VAL A 12 4.32 8.51 -20.39
N LEU A 13 3.49 9.55 -20.58
CA LEU A 13 2.87 10.42 -19.57
C LEU A 13 3.75 10.70 -18.33
N GLY A 14 4.39 11.86 -18.15
CA GLY A 14 3.88 13.20 -18.42
C GLY A 14 2.84 13.61 -17.35
N PHE A 15 3.32 14.07 -16.19
CA PHE A 15 2.58 14.84 -15.18
C PHE A 15 1.29 14.23 -14.60
N ILE A 16 1.39 13.63 -13.40
CA ILE A 16 0.29 13.68 -12.43
C ILE A 16 0.68 14.67 -11.34
N SER A 17 0.41 15.93 -11.65
CA SER A 17 0.29 16.98 -10.66
C SER A 17 -0.93 16.68 -9.77
N ILE A 18 -0.69 16.67 -8.45
CA ILE A 18 -1.44 17.49 -7.48
C ILE A 18 -2.94 17.13 -7.28
N ILE A 19 -3.25 16.70 -6.05
CA ILE A 19 -4.58 16.61 -5.40
C ILE A 19 -5.40 15.34 -5.73
N CYS A 20 -5.49 14.46 -4.73
CA CYS A 20 -6.52 13.43 -4.55
C CYS A 20 -7.92 14.01 -4.88
N PRO A 21 -8.83 13.33 -5.62
CA PRO A 21 -9.26 11.97 -5.31
C PRO A 21 -9.53 11.13 -6.58
N LEU A 22 -8.61 10.25 -6.93
CA LEU A 22 -8.89 9.15 -7.85
C LEU A 22 -8.88 7.86 -7.03
N ILE A 23 -10.06 7.51 -6.51
CA ILE A 23 -10.42 6.09 -6.40
C ILE A 23 -10.47 5.63 -7.86
N PRO A 24 -9.59 4.72 -8.32
CA PRO A 24 -9.77 4.13 -9.63
C PRO A 24 -11.04 3.28 -9.56
N GLN A 25 -11.98 3.63 -10.43
CA GLN A 25 -13.03 2.74 -10.91
C GLN A 25 -12.43 1.34 -11.11
N GLN A 26 -13.12 0.34 -10.56
CA GLN A 26 -12.93 -1.10 -10.78
C GLN A 26 -12.06 -1.39 -12.02
N ILE A 27 -10.76 -1.64 -11.80
CA ILE A 27 -9.95 -2.33 -12.80
C ILE A 27 -10.44 -3.78 -12.73
N ASN A 28 -11.53 -4.06 -13.46
CA ASN A 28 -12.27 -5.33 -13.54
C ASN A 28 -11.83 -6.41 -12.55
N GLY A 29 -12.42 -6.39 -11.34
CA GLY A 29 -12.26 -7.44 -10.33
C GLY A 29 -11.16 -7.25 -9.30
N LEU A 30 -10.29 -6.24 -9.43
CA LEU A 30 -9.29 -5.91 -8.41
C LEU A 30 -9.81 -4.83 -7.44
N GLU A 31 -9.63 -5.06 -6.15
CA GLU A 31 -9.92 -4.09 -5.09
C GLU A 31 -8.63 -3.45 -4.59
N ILE A 32 -8.70 -2.18 -4.20
CA ILE A 32 -7.56 -1.35 -3.79
C ILE A 32 -7.84 -0.76 -2.42
N VAL A 33 -6.83 -0.83 -1.56
CA VAL A 33 -6.82 -0.19 -0.24
C VAL A 33 -5.58 0.69 -0.15
N SER A 34 -5.78 1.97 0.07
CA SER A 34 -4.72 2.96 0.27
C SER A 34 -4.78 3.47 1.71
N ILE A 35 -3.65 3.43 2.41
CA ILE A 35 -3.51 3.85 3.80
C ILE A 35 -2.39 4.89 3.83
N THR A 36 -2.68 6.09 4.32
CA THR A 36 -1.69 7.15 4.53
C THR A 36 -1.28 7.15 6.00
N LEU A 37 0.03 7.18 6.23
CA LEU A 37 0.61 7.11 7.57
C LEU A 37 1.61 8.22 7.83
N ASP A 38 1.79 8.52 9.11
CA ASP A 38 2.76 9.45 9.67
C ASP A 38 3.81 8.72 10.52
N ASP A 39 5.02 9.24 10.49
CA ASP A 39 6.13 8.88 11.36
C ASP A 39 5.99 9.62 12.70
N GLU A 40 4.90 9.34 13.43
CA GLU A 40 4.65 9.93 14.75
C GLU A 40 5.74 9.58 15.77
N ARG A 41 6.63 8.62 15.46
CA ARG A 41 7.71 8.20 16.34
C ARG A 41 8.97 7.95 15.53
N LYS A 42 9.65 9.03 15.13
CA LYS A 42 11.04 9.00 14.65
C LYS A 42 11.87 8.10 15.56
N HIS A 43 12.05 6.84 15.17
CA HIS A 43 12.95 5.93 15.84
C HIS A 43 14.26 5.90 15.07
N SER A 44 15.32 6.18 15.83
CA SER A 44 16.70 6.26 15.38
C SER A 44 17.10 5.02 14.58
N SER A 45 17.82 5.28 13.50
CA SER A 45 18.19 4.43 12.38
C SER A 45 19.21 3.32 12.69
N ASP A 46 19.17 2.69 13.87
CA ASP A 46 20.17 1.67 14.22
C ASP A 46 20.01 0.39 13.38
N THR A 47 18.88 0.24 12.68
CA THR A 47 18.56 -0.93 11.84
C THR A 47 18.35 -0.60 10.36
N GLY A 48 18.50 0.68 9.95
CA GLY A 48 18.19 1.12 8.58
C GLY A 48 16.70 1.02 8.19
N ARG A 49 15.81 0.82 9.16
CA ARG A 49 14.36 0.67 8.94
C ARG A 49 13.60 1.93 9.35
N ILE A 50 12.63 2.33 8.55
CA ILE A 50 11.70 3.43 8.83
C ILE A 50 10.39 2.83 9.32
N ILE A 51 9.78 3.38 10.38
CA ILE A 51 8.54 2.85 10.96
C ILE A 51 7.49 3.95 11.04
N TYR A 52 6.41 3.79 10.28
CA TYR A 52 5.22 4.65 10.33
C TYR A 52 4.20 4.06 11.30
N ASN A 53 3.70 4.85 12.26
CA ASN A 53 2.85 4.35 13.35
C ASN A 53 1.53 5.11 13.55
N GLY A 54 1.32 6.24 12.87
CA GLY A 54 0.04 6.98 12.91
C GLY A 54 -0.70 6.82 11.60
N ILE A 55 -1.94 6.30 11.61
CA ILE A 55 -2.77 6.31 10.40
C ILE A 55 -3.42 7.70 10.29
N LEU A 56 -3.19 8.37 9.17
CA LEU A 56 -3.78 9.67 8.87
C LEU A 56 -5.08 9.55 8.06
N ASP A 57 -5.11 8.61 7.11
CA ASP A 57 -6.25 8.44 6.20
C ASP A 57 -6.29 7.03 5.61
N ILE A 58 -7.50 6.57 5.25
CA ILE A 58 -7.72 5.29 4.59
C ILE A 58 -8.74 5.49 3.47
N LYS A 59 -8.38 5.09 2.27
CA LYS A 59 -9.25 5.08 1.10
C LYS A 59 -9.34 3.66 0.55
N THR A 60 -10.55 3.17 0.33
CA THR A 60 -10.75 1.84 -0.24
C THR A 60 -11.98 1.79 -1.15
N ASN A 61 -11.93 0.92 -2.16
CA ASN A 61 -13.10 0.51 -2.93
C ASN A 61 -13.57 -0.92 -2.59
N SER A 62 -12.95 -1.57 -1.59
CA SER A 62 -13.32 -2.90 -1.12
C SER A 62 -14.63 -2.86 -0.35
N SER A 63 -15.56 -3.76 -0.66
CA SER A 63 -16.82 -3.86 0.09
C SER A 63 -16.63 -4.44 1.49
N ASP A 64 -15.57 -5.21 1.68
CA ASP A 64 -15.31 -6.02 2.88
C ASP A 64 -14.47 -5.27 3.93
N LEU A 65 -13.87 -4.15 3.55
CA LEU A 65 -13.21 -3.24 4.48
C LEU A 65 -14.14 -2.07 4.85
N LYS A 66 -14.55 -2.00 6.12
CA LYS A 66 -15.34 -0.85 6.64
C LYS A 66 -14.47 0.21 7.33
N GLY A 67 -13.21 -0.10 7.57
CA GLY A 67 -12.22 0.80 8.16
C GLY A 67 -11.18 0.06 8.98
N ILE A 68 -10.22 0.81 9.52
CA ILE A 68 -9.32 0.36 10.58
C ILE A 68 -9.87 0.91 11.89
N GLU A 69 -10.00 0.06 12.90
CA GLU A 69 -10.28 0.51 14.26
C GLU A 69 -8.96 0.85 14.92
N GLU A 70 -8.88 1.95 15.69
CA GLU A 70 -7.79 2.15 16.64
C GLU A 70 -7.93 1.10 17.75
N GLY A 71 -7.49 -0.12 17.47
CA GLY A 71 -7.36 -1.16 18.48
C GLY A 71 -6.27 -0.79 19.48
N SER A 72 -6.32 -1.39 20.66
CA SER A 72 -5.24 -1.30 21.68
C SER A 72 -3.87 -1.86 21.23
N GLY A 73 -3.77 -2.33 19.97
CA GLY A 73 -2.57 -2.88 19.35
C GLY A 73 -1.73 -1.84 18.61
N ARG A 74 -0.48 -2.19 18.32
CA ARG A 74 0.41 -1.33 17.51
C ARG A 74 0.04 -1.41 16.04
N VAL A 75 -0.42 -0.28 15.51
CA VAL A 75 -0.56 0.07 14.10
C VAL A 75 0.82 0.44 13.58
N TYR A 76 1.38 -0.30 12.62
CA TYR A 76 2.63 0.11 11.98
C TYR A 76 2.84 -0.41 10.56
N ILE A 77 3.58 0.35 9.77
CA ILE A 77 4.38 -0.16 8.64
C ILE A 77 5.85 0.06 8.93
N SER A 78 6.65 -0.99 8.79
CA SER A 78 8.10 -0.90 8.79
C SER A 78 8.63 -1.08 7.37
N VAL A 79 9.40 -0.12 6.86
CA VAL A 79 10.00 -0.17 5.53
C VAL A 79 11.51 -0.35 5.67
N ALA A 80 12.05 -1.32 4.95
CA ALA A 80 13.48 -1.57 4.74
C ALA A 80 13.74 -1.72 3.23
N GLU A 81 15.00 -1.70 2.82
CA GLU A 81 15.37 -1.86 1.40
C GLU A 81 14.92 -3.21 0.81
N ASP A 82 14.83 -4.25 1.62
CA ASP A 82 14.52 -5.62 1.21
C ASP A 82 13.13 -6.11 1.65
N GLN A 83 12.48 -5.41 2.58
CA GLN A 83 11.27 -5.91 3.22
C GLN A 83 10.35 -4.79 3.70
N ILE A 84 9.04 -5.04 3.59
CA ILE A 84 8.01 -4.23 4.23
C ILE A 84 7.23 -5.10 5.22
N GLY A 85 7.14 -4.64 6.46
CA GLY A 85 6.34 -5.27 7.51
C GLY A 85 5.09 -4.45 7.75
N VAL A 86 3.93 -5.09 7.79
CA VAL A 86 2.64 -4.42 7.94
C VAL A 86 1.89 -5.03 9.12
N LYS A 87 1.40 -4.18 10.02
CA LYS A 87 0.54 -4.60 11.13
C LYS A 87 -0.55 -3.58 11.45
N PHE A 88 -1.81 -3.93 11.22
CA PHE A 88 -2.96 -3.09 11.58
C PHE A 88 -4.17 -3.93 12.01
N PRO A 89 -4.93 -3.51 13.04
CA PRO A 89 -6.29 -4.02 13.25
C PRO A 89 -7.23 -3.54 12.11
N LEU A 90 -8.09 -4.41 11.60
CA LEU A 90 -9.07 -4.11 10.56
C LEU A 90 -10.48 -4.40 11.06
N LYS A 91 -11.45 -3.56 10.69
CA LYS A 91 -12.86 -3.82 10.95
C LYS A 91 -13.53 -4.40 9.72
N VAL A 92 -13.89 -5.67 9.79
CA VAL A 92 -14.51 -6.44 8.69
C VAL A 92 -15.85 -7.05 9.12
N PRO A 93 -16.81 -7.28 8.20
CA PRO A 93 -18.04 -7.99 8.52
C PRO A 93 -17.77 -9.40 9.06
N ASP A 94 -18.57 -9.88 10.03
CA ASP A 94 -18.43 -11.24 10.55
C ASP A 94 -18.83 -12.34 9.53
N ALA A 95 -19.59 -11.95 8.50
CA ALA A 95 -19.94 -12.75 7.33
C ALA A 95 -20.33 -11.83 6.16
N LEU A 96 -20.35 -12.39 4.94
CA LEU A 96 -20.79 -11.68 3.74
C LEU A 96 -22.21 -11.09 3.95
N ASN A 97 -22.38 -9.78 3.72
CA ASN A 97 -23.62 -9.02 3.92
C ASN A 97 -24.12 -8.92 5.37
N SER A 98 -23.28 -9.20 6.37
CA SER A 98 -23.66 -9.01 7.76
C SER A 98 -23.53 -7.55 8.21
N ASN A 99 -24.40 -7.16 9.15
CA ASN A 99 -24.29 -5.88 9.86
C ASN A 99 -23.40 -5.98 11.12
N LYS A 100 -23.02 -7.20 11.52
CA LYS A 100 -22.10 -7.43 12.63
C LYS A 100 -20.67 -7.35 12.14
N MET A 101 -19.81 -6.77 12.96
CA MET A 101 -18.42 -6.46 12.62
C MET A 101 -17.48 -7.14 13.61
N ASN A 102 -16.36 -7.64 13.09
CA ASN A 102 -15.24 -8.17 13.86
C ASN A 102 -14.00 -7.28 13.65
N VAL A 103 -13.10 -7.33 14.62
CA VAL A 103 -11.76 -6.75 14.49
C VAL A 103 -10.77 -7.88 14.26
N GLU A 104 -10.04 -7.82 13.16
CA GLU A 104 -9.02 -8.79 12.77
C GLU A 104 -7.64 -8.14 12.77
N ASP A 105 -6.64 -8.81 13.33
CA ASP A 105 -5.25 -8.34 13.28
C ASP A 105 -4.61 -8.74 11.95
N LEU A 106 -4.43 -7.77 11.05
CA LEU A 106 -3.64 -7.93 9.85
C LEU A 106 -2.16 -7.89 10.22
N ASN A 107 -1.40 -8.94 9.88
CA ASN A 107 0.03 -9.01 10.16
C ASN A 107 0.75 -9.83 9.10
N PHE A 108 1.52 -9.16 8.24
CA PHE A 108 2.25 -9.83 7.17
C PHE A 108 3.54 -9.10 6.80
N ARG A 109 4.34 -9.76 5.97
CA ARG A 109 5.58 -9.22 5.41
C ARG A 109 5.57 -9.37 3.90
N LEU A 110 6.12 -8.38 3.23
CA LEU A 110 6.31 -8.32 1.80
C LEU A 110 7.81 -8.29 1.52
N ASP A 111 8.21 -8.94 0.43
CA ASP A 111 9.57 -8.84 -0.06
C ASP A 111 9.63 -7.70 -1.10
N VAL A 112 10.56 -6.76 -0.92
CA VAL A 112 10.75 -5.64 -1.85
C VAL A 112 11.46 -6.16 -3.09
N ASN A 113 10.86 -5.93 -4.25
CA ASN A 113 11.42 -6.33 -5.54
C ASN A 113 12.19 -5.19 -6.21
N SER A 114 11.70 -3.95 -6.07
CA SER A 114 12.37 -2.77 -6.61
C SER A 114 12.10 -1.53 -5.77
N VAL A 115 13.06 -0.60 -5.80
CA VAL A 115 12.94 0.72 -5.21
C VAL A 115 13.22 1.75 -6.31
N GLU A 116 12.23 2.59 -6.59
CA GLU A 116 12.40 3.75 -7.46
C GLU A 116 12.72 4.97 -6.61
N THR A 117 13.67 5.79 -7.06
CA THR A 117 14.00 7.06 -6.42
C THR A 117 13.82 8.17 -7.45
N SER A 118 13.02 9.17 -7.11
CA SER A 118 12.84 10.35 -7.95
C SER A 118 14.17 11.12 -8.05
N GLU A 119 14.56 11.58 -9.25
CA GLU A 119 15.78 12.39 -9.39
C GLU A 119 15.59 13.82 -8.86
N SER A 120 14.34 14.28 -8.78
CA SER A 120 13.99 15.65 -8.37
C SER A 120 13.60 15.78 -6.91
N SER A 121 13.31 14.66 -6.24
CA SER A 121 12.97 14.61 -4.83
C SER A 121 13.53 13.33 -4.23
N ASP A 122 13.93 13.33 -2.95
CA ASP A 122 14.37 12.11 -2.25
C ASP A 122 13.22 11.11 -1.98
N LEU A 123 12.13 11.21 -2.76
CA LEU A 123 10.98 10.34 -2.76
C LEU A 123 11.40 8.94 -3.18
N LYS A 124 11.05 7.96 -2.33
CA LYS A 124 11.27 6.55 -2.58
C LYS A 124 9.94 5.84 -2.77
N ILE A 125 9.85 5.05 -3.83
CA ILE A 125 8.70 4.18 -4.11
C ILE A 125 9.18 2.74 -4.04
N TYR A 126 8.63 1.97 -3.10
CA TYR A 126 8.96 0.57 -2.87
C TYR A 126 7.87 -0.29 -3.51
N HIS A 127 8.26 -1.13 -4.46
CA HIS A 127 7.37 -2.14 -5.04
C HIS A 127 7.64 -3.47 -4.35
N ALA A 128 6.62 -3.99 -3.67
CA ALA A 128 6.74 -5.20 -2.87
C ALA A 128 5.64 -6.20 -3.19
N TYR A 129 5.99 -7.48 -3.11
CA TYR A 129 5.06 -8.57 -3.38
C TYR A 129 4.87 -9.42 -2.13
N MET A 130 3.68 -10.01 -2.03
CA MET A 130 3.45 -11.02 -1.02
C MET A 130 4.43 -12.17 -1.25
N ARG A 131 5.16 -12.54 -0.20
CA ARG A 131 5.98 -13.74 -0.23
C ARG A 131 5.08 -14.92 -0.57
N SER A 132 5.49 -15.72 -1.55
CA SER A 132 4.69 -16.77 -2.20
C SER A 132 4.09 -17.84 -1.27
N SER A 133 4.48 -17.86 0.01
CA SER A 133 3.96 -18.74 1.05
C SER A 133 3.04 -18.07 2.08
N SER A 134 2.59 -16.84 1.83
CA SER A 134 1.80 -16.06 2.81
C SER A 134 0.32 -16.03 2.45
N ASP A 135 -0.53 -16.57 3.34
CA ASP A 135 -1.99 -16.47 3.28
C ASP A 135 -2.50 -15.12 3.82
N ALA A 136 -1.81 -14.01 3.50
CA ALA A 136 -2.22 -12.73 4.03
C ALA A 136 -3.53 -12.29 3.38
N LYS A 137 -4.53 -12.10 4.23
CA LYS A 137 -5.87 -11.73 3.83
C LYS A 137 -6.30 -10.44 4.50
N MET A 138 -7.13 -9.69 3.80
CA MET A 138 -7.85 -8.55 4.32
C MET A 138 -9.33 -8.85 4.17
N GLY A 139 -9.98 -9.24 5.28
CA GLY A 139 -11.31 -9.85 5.21
C GLY A 139 -11.26 -11.19 4.48
N ASP A 140 -12.11 -11.37 3.47
CA ASP A 140 -12.17 -12.59 2.65
C ASP A 140 -11.22 -12.56 1.43
N LYS A 141 -10.56 -11.43 1.16
CA LYS A 141 -9.70 -11.21 -0.02
C LYS A 141 -8.25 -11.53 0.26
N ASN A 142 -7.55 -12.04 -0.76
CA ASN A 142 -6.10 -12.22 -0.69
C ASN A 142 -5.38 -10.93 -1.08
N ILE A 143 -4.25 -10.66 -0.43
CA ILE A 143 -3.36 -9.57 -0.85
C ILE A 143 -2.48 -10.10 -1.97
N ARG A 144 -2.43 -9.38 -3.10
CA ARG A 144 -1.60 -9.76 -4.25
C ARG A 144 -0.27 -9.01 -4.26
N GLU A 145 -0.36 -7.68 -4.15
CA GLU A 145 0.76 -6.75 -4.35
C GLU A 145 0.62 -5.58 -3.38
N ALA A 146 1.75 -4.96 -3.06
CA ALA A 146 1.80 -3.77 -2.22
C ALA A 146 2.80 -2.75 -2.78
N ILE A 147 2.42 -1.48 -2.75
CA ILE A 147 3.28 -0.36 -3.12
C ILE A 147 3.38 0.54 -1.88
N VAL A 148 4.59 0.97 -1.54
CA VAL A 148 4.80 1.99 -0.50
C VAL A 148 5.45 3.20 -1.12
N GLU A 149 4.75 4.33 -1.10
CA GLU A 149 5.26 5.62 -1.55
C GLU A 149 5.62 6.48 -0.34
N GLN A 150 6.90 6.78 -0.17
CA GLN A 150 7.38 7.68 0.88
C GLN A 150 7.24 9.13 0.42
N SER A 151 6.78 10.03 1.30
CA SER A 151 6.75 11.46 1.01
C SER A 151 8.15 12.05 0.85
N ASP A 152 8.25 13.18 0.16
CA ASP A 152 9.53 13.87 -0.07
C ASP A 152 10.28 14.21 1.23
N ASP A 153 9.55 14.51 2.32
CA ASP A 153 10.13 14.82 3.64
C ASP A 153 10.43 13.57 4.49
N GLY A 154 10.12 12.39 3.96
CA GLY A 154 10.30 11.09 4.58
C GLY A 154 9.35 10.77 5.73
N ASN A 155 8.58 11.75 6.22
CA ASN A 155 7.77 11.62 7.43
C ASN A 155 6.44 10.90 7.19
N LYS A 156 6.00 10.75 5.94
CA LYS A 156 4.77 10.06 5.60
C LYS A 156 5.00 8.94 4.61
N ALA A 157 4.08 7.98 4.61
CA ALA A 157 4.04 6.94 3.61
C ALA A 157 2.60 6.62 3.21
N ASN A 158 2.39 6.32 1.93
CA ASN A 158 1.17 5.70 1.44
C ASN A 158 1.43 4.22 1.18
N LEU A 159 0.75 3.34 1.90
CA LEU A 159 0.67 1.92 1.57
C LEU A 159 -0.54 1.68 0.66
N ILE A 160 -0.30 1.14 -0.51
CA ILE A 160 -1.32 0.76 -1.48
C ILE A 160 -1.31 -0.76 -1.59
N LEU A 161 -2.42 -1.40 -1.25
CA LEU A 161 -2.63 -2.84 -1.35
C LEU A 161 -3.57 -3.14 -2.51
N ILE A 162 -3.22 -4.17 -3.29
CA ILE A 162 -4.05 -4.71 -4.37
C ILE A 162 -4.59 -6.07 -3.93
N LEU A 163 -5.92 -6.22 -3.91
CA LEU A 163 -6.65 -7.39 -3.43
C LEU A 163 -7.39 -8.12 -4.56
N TYR A 164 -7.63 -9.43 -4.40
CA TYR A 164 -8.39 -10.28 -5.31
C TYR A 164 -9.12 -11.44 -4.61
#